data_AF-Q19VE1-F1
#
_entry.id   AF-Q19VE1-F1
#
_cell.length_a   1.000
_cell.length_b   1.000
_cell.length_c   1.000
_cell.angle_alpha   90.00
_cell.angle_beta   90.00
_cell.angle_gamma   90.00
#
_symmetry.space_group_name_H-M   'P 1'
#
loop_
_entity.id
_entity.type
_entity.pdbx_description
1 polymer ?
#
loop_
_entity_poly.entity_id
_entity_poly.type
_entity_poly.pdbx_seq_one_letter_code
_entity_poly.pdbx_strand_id
1 'polypeptide(L)'
;NWTLGTGVVVKTRFGNADGALCHFPFMFNGQTYSSCTSAGRSDGHIWCSTTANFDNDKKYGFCPSELLYTFDGNAEGKPCVFPFIFDGQSYSSCTKEGRSDGYRWCSTTANYDTDGKYGFCPNRDTAVTGGNSQGDPCVFPFTFLGKTYRQCTSDGREDKKLWCATTSSYDQDNKWGFCGDQGYSLFLVAAHEFGHALGLEHSSFQDAL
;
A
#
# COMPACT_ATOMS: atom_id res chain seq x y z
N ASN A 1 10.04 -3.24 6.59
CA ASN A 1 9.35 -3.08 5.31
C ASN A 1 10.21 -3.70 4.22
N TRP A 2 9.75 -4.75 3.53
CA TRP A 2 10.56 -5.46 2.52
C TRP A 2 10.49 -4.74 1.17
N THR A 3 11.63 -4.43 0.56
CA THR A 3 11.75 -3.75 -0.74
C THR A 3 12.77 -4.47 -1.64
N LEU A 4 13.20 -3.86 -2.75
CA LEU A 4 14.39 -4.27 -3.51
C LEU A 4 15.60 -3.35 -3.27
N GLY A 5 15.57 -2.52 -2.22
CA GLY A 5 16.65 -1.58 -1.90
C GLY A 5 16.57 -0.20 -2.61
N THR A 6 15.62 0.00 -3.51
CA THR A 6 15.39 1.27 -4.24
C THR A 6 14.01 1.89 -3.98
N GLY A 7 13.28 1.42 -2.95
CA GLY A 7 11.93 1.89 -2.61
C GLY A 7 10.83 0.88 -2.96
N VAL A 8 9.58 1.36 -3.00
CA VAL A 8 8.39 0.53 -3.24
C VAL A 8 8.35 0.08 -4.70
N VAL A 9 8.25 -1.23 -4.94
CA VAL A 9 8.12 -1.81 -6.27
C VAL A 9 6.68 -2.23 -6.46
N VAL A 10 6.01 -1.63 -7.44
CA VAL A 10 4.59 -1.88 -7.70
C VAL A 10 4.42 -2.35 -9.13
N LYS A 11 3.86 -3.55 -9.30
CA LYS A 11 3.49 -4.08 -10.60
C LYS A 11 2.04 -3.68 -10.91
N THR A 12 1.84 -2.99 -12.02
CA THR A 12 0.52 -2.52 -12.43
C THR A 12 -0.41 -3.67 -12.80
N ARG A 13 -1.70 -3.40 -12.69
CA ARG A 13 -2.81 -4.21 -13.21
C ARG A 13 -3.70 -3.33 -14.09
N PHE A 14 -4.20 -3.90 -15.18
CA PHE A 14 -5.00 -3.19 -16.19
C PHE A 14 -4.29 -1.92 -16.73
N GLY A 15 -5.05 -1.00 -17.34
CA GLY A 15 -4.49 0.18 -17.99
C GLY A 15 -3.80 -0.13 -19.32
N ASN A 16 -3.07 0.84 -19.87
CA ASN A 16 -2.39 0.69 -21.16
C ASN A 16 -0.91 0.24 -21.03
N ALA A 17 -0.50 -0.07 -19.81
CA ALA A 17 0.79 -0.64 -19.44
C ALA A 17 0.60 -1.71 -18.35
N ASP A 18 -0.38 -2.61 -18.52
CA ASP A 18 -0.61 -3.74 -17.61
C ASP A 18 0.66 -4.58 -17.43
N GLY A 19 0.95 -4.96 -16.18
CA GLY A 19 2.11 -5.76 -15.82
C GLY A 19 3.46 -5.03 -15.85
N ALA A 20 3.51 -3.77 -16.30
CA ALA A 20 4.70 -2.94 -16.16
C ALA A 20 4.90 -2.49 -14.70
N LEU A 21 6.11 -2.07 -14.36
CA LEU A 21 6.40 -1.50 -13.06
C LEU A 21 6.04 -0.02 -13.03
N CYS A 22 5.48 0.44 -11.91
CA CYS A 22 5.37 1.85 -11.64
C CYS A 22 6.75 2.49 -11.65
N HIS A 23 6.85 3.67 -12.27
CA HIS A 23 8.04 4.49 -12.22
C HIS A 23 7.87 5.51 -11.09
N PHE A 24 8.59 5.32 -9.98
CA PHE A 24 8.62 6.29 -8.89
C PHE A 24 9.98 7.00 -8.84
N PRO A 25 10.01 8.34 -8.71
CA PRO A 25 8.86 9.24 -8.84
C PRO A 25 8.37 9.39 -10.30
N PHE A 26 7.11 9.78 -10.50
CA PHE A 26 6.59 10.22 -11.81
C PHE A 26 5.90 11.57 -11.74
N MET A 27 5.86 12.28 -12.86
CA MET A 27 5.18 13.57 -13.02
C MET A 27 3.76 13.39 -13.61
N PHE A 28 2.77 14.05 -13.00
CA PHE A 28 1.40 14.19 -13.52
C PHE A 28 0.82 15.56 -13.15
N ASN A 29 0.29 16.28 -14.13
CA ASN A 29 -0.21 17.66 -14.00
C ASN A 29 0.78 18.59 -13.27
N GLY A 30 2.07 18.45 -13.59
CA GLY A 30 3.15 19.24 -12.96
C GLY A 30 3.44 18.90 -11.49
N GLN A 31 2.80 17.89 -10.91
CA GLN A 31 3.10 17.39 -9.57
C GLN A 31 3.87 16.06 -9.65
N THR A 32 4.76 15.83 -8.68
CA THR A 32 5.57 14.60 -8.61
C THR A 32 4.98 13.64 -7.59
N TYR A 33 4.82 12.39 -7.97
CA TYR A 33 4.26 11.32 -7.15
C TYR A 33 5.29 10.21 -6.94
N SER A 34 5.58 9.88 -5.69
CA SER A 34 6.48 8.78 -5.28
C SER A 34 5.73 7.53 -4.82
N SER A 35 4.41 7.50 -5.00
CA SER A 35 3.53 6.37 -4.72
C SER A 35 2.31 6.40 -5.64
N CYS A 36 1.53 5.32 -5.63
CA CYS A 36 0.25 5.27 -6.33
C CYS A 36 -0.69 6.36 -5.83
N THR A 37 -1.49 6.93 -6.72
CA THR A 37 -2.36 8.05 -6.41
C THR A 37 -3.73 7.88 -7.06
N SER A 38 -4.78 8.43 -6.45
CA SER A 38 -6.10 8.58 -7.07
C SER A 38 -6.25 9.93 -7.79
N ALA A 39 -5.20 10.75 -7.84
CA ALA A 39 -5.23 12.05 -8.48
C ALA A 39 -5.76 11.98 -9.92
N GLY A 40 -6.67 12.89 -10.26
CA GLY A 40 -7.33 12.93 -11.57
C GLY A 40 -8.42 11.88 -11.77
N ARG A 41 -8.79 11.11 -10.73
CA ARG A 41 -9.87 10.11 -10.79
C ARG A 41 -10.96 10.36 -9.75
N SER A 42 -12.21 10.10 -10.12
CA SER A 42 -13.38 10.19 -9.24
C SER A 42 -13.87 8.83 -8.72
N ASP A 43 -13.36 7.74 -9.28
CA ASP A 43 -13.76 6.36 -8.97
C ASP A 43 -12.95 5.74 -7.83
N GLY A 44 -12.03 6.50 -7.22
CA GLY A 44 -11.21 6.05 -6.10
C GLY A 44 -10.09 5.08 -6.46
N HIS A 45 -9.96 4.68 -7.74
CA HIS A 45 -8.90 3.79 -8.17
C HIS A 45 -7.54 4.49 -8.10
N ILE A 46 -6.57 3.78 -7.53
CA ILE A 46 -5.19 4.25 -7.45
C ILE A 46 -4.39 3.77 -8.65
N TRP A 47 -3.56 4.65 -9.20
CA TRP A 47 -2.76 4.40 -10.40
C TRP A 47 -1.37 4.98 -10.26
N CYS A 48 -0.49 4.58 -11.17
CA CYS A 48 0.86 5.14 -11.30
C CYS A 48 1.24 5.26 -12.79
N SER A 49 2.13 6.20 -13.10
CA SER A 49 2.81 6.19 -14.39
C SER A 49 3.83 5.06 -14.43
N THR A 50 4.00 4.42 -15.59
CA THR A 50 5.11 3.48 -15.82
C THR A 50 6.31 4.14 -16.49
N THR A 51 6.29 5.47 -16.61
CA THR A 51 7.39 6.31 -17.08
C THR A 51 7.55 7.56 -16.19
N ALA A 52 8.68 8.26 -16.32
CA ALA A 52 8.96 9.44 -15.50
C ALA A 52 7.99 10.61 -15.72
N ASN A 53 7.42 10.77 -16.92
CA ASN A 53 6.53 11.89 -17.23
C ASN A 53 5.25 11.41 -17.92
N PHE A 54 4.19 11.25 -17.13
CA PHE A 54 2.88 10.87 -17.64
C PHE A 54 2.27 11.96 -18.53
N ASP A 55 2.59 13.23 -18.28
CA ASP A 55 2.03 14.34 -19.05
C ASP A 55 2.39 14.25 -20.53
N ASN A 56 3.54 13.64 -20.85
CA ASN A 56 3.99 13.35 -22.20
C ASN A 56 3.64 11.92 -22.66
N ASP A 57 4.04 10.91 -21.88
CA ASP A 57 4.05 9.52 -22.37
C ASP A 57 2.69 8.82 -22.27
N LYS A 58 1.85 9.26 -21.33
CA LYS A 58 0.50 8.71 -21.07
C LYS A 58 0.48 7.19 -20.81
N LYS A 59 1.59 6.61 -20.34
CA LYS A 59 1.69 5.19 -19.98
C LYS A 59 1.39 5.00 -18.50
N TYR A 60 0.38 4.20 -18.19
CA TYR A 60 -0.04 3.95 -16.82
C TYR A 60 -0.67 2.58 -16.66
N GLY A 61 -0.73 2.15 -15.41
CA GLY A 61 -1.63 1.09 -14.98
C GLY A 61 -2.13 1.33 -13.57
N PHE A 62 -3.08 0.51 -13.14
CA PHE A 62 -3.63 0.62 -11.81
C PHE A 62 -2.77 -0.13 -10.81
N CYS A 63 -2.65 0.42 -9.62
CA CYS A 63 -1.95 -0.27 -8.56
C CYS A 63 -2.86 -1.33 -7.94
N PRO A 64 -2.31 -2.43 -7.39
CA PRO A 64 -3.09 -3.47 -6.72
C PRO A 64 -4.01 -2.87 -5.67
N SER A 65 -5.32 -3.12 -5.80
CA SER A 65 -6.34 -2.62 -4.90
C SER A 65 -7.52 -3.58 -4.87
N GLU A 66 -8.06 -3.77 -3.68
CA GLU A 66 -9.23 -4.58 -3.41
C GLU A 66 -10.52 -4.02 -4.03
N LEU A 67 -10.50 -2.74 -4.44
CA LEU A 67 -11.58 -2.11 -5.21
C LEU A 67 -11.59 -2.56 -6.68
N LEU A 68 -10.47 -3.11 -7.17
CA LEU A 68 -10.36 -3.61 -8.54
C LEU A 68 -10.61 -5.11 -8.62
N TYR A 69 -10.00 -5.87 -7.72
CA TYR A 69 -10.04 -7.32 -7.75
C TYR A 69 -9.63 -7.93 -6.41
N THR A 70 -9.95 -9.20 -6.23
CA THR A 70 -9.45 -10.05 -5.14
C THR A 70 -8.63 -11.22 -5.69
N PHE A 71 -7.82 -11.84 -4.83
CA PHE A 71 -7.15 -13.10 -5.10
C PHE A 71 -7.86 -14.27 -4.42
N ASP A 72 -7.75 -15.46 -5.02
CA ASP A 72 -8.35 -16.72 -4.57
C ASP A 72 -9.81 -16.54 -4.08
N GLY A 73 -10.17 -17.22 -2.99
CA GLY A 73 -11.53 -17.25 -2.45
C GLY A 73 -12.51 -17.93 -3.40
N ASN A 74 -13.78 -17.55 -3.31
CA ASN A 74 -14.88 -18.15 -4.10
C ASN A 74 -15.66 -17.10 -4.92
N ALA A 75 -15.07 -15.92 -5.07
CA ALA A 75 -15.65 -14.77 -5.76
C ALA A 75 -15.04 -14.53 -7.17
N GLU A 76 -14.14 -15.40 -7.64
CA GLU A 76 -13.59 -15.37 -9.00
C GLU A 76 -12.93 -14.02 -9.35
N GLY A 77 -12.23 -13.42 -8.38
CA GLY A 77 -11.53 -12.15 -8.55
C GLY A 77 -12.41 -10.90 -8.56
N LYS A 78 -13.71 -11.01 -8.23
CA LYS A 78 -14.57 -9.84 -8.06
C LYS A 78 -14.02 -8.88 -7.00
N PRO A 79 -14.21 -7.56 -7.17
CA PRO A 79 -13.76 -6.58 -6.19
C PRO A 79 -14.56 -6.71 -4.88
N CYS A 80 -13.98 -6.18 -3.81
CA CYS A 80 -14.68 -6.04 -2.54
C CYS A 80 -15.88 -5.12 -2.66
N VAL A 81 -16.91 -5.39 -1.85
CA VAL A 81 -18.02 -4.48 -1.63
C VAL A 81 -17.88 -3.87 -0.23
N PHE A 82 -17.85 -2.55 -0.16
CA PHE A 82 -17.77 -1.84 1.12
C PHE A 82 -18.98 -0.89 1.31
N PRO A 83 -19.55 -0.83 2.52
CA PRO A 83 -19.29 -1.75 3.63
C PRO A 83 -19.87 -3.16 3.36
N PHE A 84 -19.30 -4.18 4.01
CA PHE A 84 -19.89 -5.52 4.05
C PHE A 84 -20.12 -6.00 5.49
N ILE A 85 -21.10 -6.88 5.67
CA ILE A 85 -21.42 -7.49 6.97
C ILE A 85 -20.71 -8.83 7.13
N PHE A 86 -20.02 -9.04 8.25
CA PHE A 86 -19.46 -10.32 8.70
C PHE A 86 -19.63 -10.45 10.22
N ASP A 87 -20.16 -11.58 10.68
CA ASP A 87 -20.48 -11.87 12.08
C ASP A 87 -21.28 -10.73 12.75
N GLY A 88 -22.25 -10.20 12.00
CA GLY A 88 -23.09 -9.07 12.43
C GLY A 88 -22.40 -7.71 12.51
N GLN A 89 -21.11 -7.61 12.18
CA GLN A 89 -20.34 -6.37 12.17
C GLN A 89 -20.13 -5.84 10.75
N SER A 90 -20.15 -4.51 10.60
CA SER A 90 -19.93 -3.83 9.31
C SER A 90 -18.47 -3.45 9.12
N TYR A 91 -17.86 -3.94 8.04
CA TYR A 91 -16.48 -3.65 7.65
C TYR A 91 -16.44 -2.75 6.42
N SER A 92 -15.75 -1.62 6.52
CA SER A 92 -15.54 -0.67 5.41
C SER A 92 -14.20 -0.86 4.70
N SER A 93 -13.52 -1.96 4.99
CA SER A 93 -12.21 -2.30 4.43
C SER A 93 -11.93 -3.79 4.58
N CYS A 94 -10.82 -4.24 4.01
CA CYS A 94 -10.34 -5.60 4.24
C CYS A 94 -10.08 -5.84 5.73
N THR A 95 -10.31 -7.06 6.18
CA THR A 95 -10.10 -7.45 7.58
C THR A 95 -9.27 -8.74 7.66
N LYS A 96 -8.68 -8.99 8.82
CA LYS A 96 -8.09 -10.28 9.19
C LYS A 96 -8.98 -11.06 10.14
N GLU A 97 -10.13 -10.50 10.52
CA GLU A 97 -11.07 -11.10 11.46
C GLU A 97 -11.48 -12.50 10.99
N GLY A 98 -11.60 -13.43 11.94
CA GLY A 98 -11.93 -14.82 11.66
C GLY A 98 -10.82 -15.64 10.99
N ARG A 99 -9.60 -15.11 10.83
CA ARG A 99 -8.45 -15.83 10.25
C ARG A 99 -7.23 -15.84 11.15
N SER A 100 -6.56 -16.99 11.24
CA SER A 100 -5.29 -17.17 11.96
C SER A 100 -4.04 -17.08 11.09
N ASP A 101 -4.19 -17.14 9.77
CA ASP A 101 -3.09 -17.09 8.79
C ASP A 101 -2.62 -15.66 8.47
N GLY A 102 -3.32 -14.65 8.98
CA GLY A 102 -2.96 -13.25 8.84
C GLY A 102 -3.25 -12.64 7.46
N TYR A 103 -3.86 -13.39 6.54
CA TYR A 103 -4.28 -12.86 5.23
C TYR A 103 -5.49 -11.94 5.37
N ARG A 104 -5.43 -10.80 4.67
CA ARG A 104 -6.54 -9.85 4.61
C ARG A 104 -7.56 -10.32 3.59
N TRP A 105 -8.83 -10.22 3.94
CA TRP A 105 -9.94 -10.62 3.08
C TRP A 105 -11.09 -9.60 3.16
N CYS A 106 -12.02 -9.70 2.22
CA CYS A 106 -13.24 -8.92 2.20
C CYS A 106 -14.39 -9.74 1.60
N SER A 107 -15.63 -9.32 1.87
CA SER A 107 -16.77 -9.77 1.09
C SER A 107 -16.79 -9.12 -0.28
N THR A 108 -17.21 -9.87 -1.29
CA THR A 108 -17.52 -9.33 -2.62
C THR A 108 -19.03 -9.09 -2.80
N THR A 109 -19.78 -9.10 -1.70
CA THR A 109 -21.20 -8.73 -1.61
C THR A 109 -21.44 -7.89 -0.36
N ALA A 110 -22.62 -7.27 -0.24
CA ALA A 110 -22.96 -6.44 0.91
C ALA A 110 -23.07 -7.22 2.23
N ASN A 111 -23.31 -8.53 2.18
CA ASN A 111 -23.46 -9.36 3.38
C ASN A 111 -22.82 -10.73 3.19
N TYR A 112 -21.65 -10.93 3.80
CA TYR A 112 -20.95 -12.20 3.77
C TYR A 112 -21.69 -13.30 4.54
N ASP A 113 -22.33 -12.96 5.66
CA ASP A 113 -23.06 -13.94 6.49
C ASP A 113 -24.18 -14.63 5.70
N THR A 114 -24.78 -13.92 4.73
CA THR A 114 -25.81 -14.45 3.84
C THR A 114 -25.23 -15.12 2.59
N ASP A 115 -24.33 -14.45 1.89
CA ASP A 115 -23.90 -14.87 0.54
C ASP A 115 -22.68 -15.79 0.54
N GLY A 116 -21.86 -15.72 1.59
CA GLY A 116 -20.60 -16.47 1.73
C GLY A 116 -19.55 -16.15 0.65
N LYS A 117 -19.69 -15.03 -0.08
CA LYS A 117 -18.82 -14.66 -1.20
C LYS A 117 -17.66 -13.76 -0.76
N TYR A 118 -16.45 -14.24 -0.96
CA TYR A 118 -15.25 -13.53 -0.52
C TYR A 118 -14.06 -13.72 -1.45
N GLY A 119 -13.08 -12.84 -1.29
CA GLY A 119 -11.74 -13.00 -1.82
C GLY A 119 -10.70 -12.35 -0.91
N PHE A 120 -9.43 -12.67 -1.16
CA PHE A 120 -8.31 -12.07 -0.45
C PHE A 120 -7.93 -10.75 -1.09
N CYS A 121 -7.66 -9.77 -0.23
CA CYS A 121 -7.29 -8.46 -0.70
C CYS A 121 -5.84 -8.46 -1.19
N PRO A 122 -5.54 -7.85 -2.34
CA PRO A 122 -4.17 -7.61 -2.72
C PRO A 122 -3.42 -6.87 -1.62
N ASN A 123 -2.14 -7.19 -1.48
CA ASN A 123 -1.24 -6.25 -0.81
C ASN A 123 -1.20 -5.00 -1.69
N ARG A 124 -1.78 -3.91 -1.18
CA ARG A 124 -1.40 -2.58 -1.64
C ARG A 124 0.08 -2.53 -1.33
N ASP A 125 0.95 -2.47 -2.33
CA ASP A 125 2.39 -2.31 -2.09
C ASP A 125 2.56 -0.97 -1.35
N THR A 126 2.62 -1.07 -0.02
CA THR A 126 2.09 -0.02 0.84
C THR A 126 3.01 1.19 0.87
N ALA A 127 2.46 2.37 0.59
CA ALA A 127 3.15 3.64 0.83
C ALA A 127 3.31 3.94 2.33
N VAL A 128 2.47 3.35 3.19
CA VAL A 128 2.56 3.43 4.64
C VAL A 128 2.38 2.06 5.31
N THR A 129 3.08 1.79 6.42
CA THR A 129 2.92 0.55 7.19
C THR A 129 2.15 0.79 8.49
N GLY A 130 1.46 -0.22 9.01
CA GLY A 130 0.67 -0.08 10.23
C GLY A 130 -0.44 0.98 10.12
N GLY A 131 -0.68 1.70 11.22
CA GLY A 131 -1.75 2.71 11.30
C GLY A 131 -3.14 2.11 11.08
N ASN A 132 -4.07 2.95 10.63
CA ASN A 132 -5.47 2.58 10.37
C ASN A 132 -5.92 2.85 8.93
N SER A 133 -4.97 3.18 8.06
CA SER A 133 -5.19 3.46 6.65
C SER A 133 -4.80 2.31 5.73
N GLN A 134 -4.41 1.16 6.28
CA GLN A 134 -4.27 -0.10 5.53
C GLN A 134 -3.38 0.00 4.28
N GLY A 135 -2.36 0.86 4.33
CA GLY A 135 -1.41 1.04 3.25
C GLY A 135 -1.71 2.19 2.29
N ASP A 136 -2.78 2.96 2.51
CA ASP A 136 -3.09 4.14 1.72
C ASP A 136 -1.91 5.12 1.67
N PRO A 137 -1.67 5.75 0.52
CA PRO A 137 -0.58 6.71 0.39
C PRO A 137 -0.76 7.89 1.32
N CYS A 138 0.38 8.41 1.79
CA CYS A 138 0.42 9.72 2.43
C CYS A 138 -0.20 10.76 1.52
N VAL A 139 -1.07 11.60 2.05
CA VAL A 139 -1.58 12.77 1.35
C VAL A 139 -0.77 13.97 1.82
N PHE A 140 -0.12 14.65 0.87
CA PHE A 140 0.61 15.89 1.15
C PHE A 140 0.04 17.04 0.32
N PRO A 141 -0.17 18.23 0.91
CA PRO A 141 -0.08 18.50 2.35
C PRO A 141 -1.23 17.87 3.15
N PHE A 142 -0.99 17.57 4.43
CA PHE A 142 -2.04 17.21 5.39
C PHE A 142 -2.03 18.10 6.64
N THR A 143 -3.16 18.21 7.33
CA THR A 143 -3.30 18.95 8.59
C THR A 143 -3.33 18.02 9.80
N PHE A 144 -2.52 18.32 10.83
CA PHE A 144 -2.53 17.68 12.14
C PHE A 144 -2.33 18.72 13.25
N LEU A 145 -3.22 18.73 14.25
CA LEU A 145 -3.28 19.74 15.31
C LEU A 145 -3.23 21.18 14.77
N GLY A 146 -3.95 21.43 13.68
CA GLY A 146 -3.99 22.73 12.99
C GLY A 146 -2.70 23.13 12.26
N LYS A 147 -1.67 22.29 12.24
CA LYS A 147 -0.41 22.52 11.50
C LYS A 147 -0.42 21.76 10.18
N THR A 148 0.15 22.35 9.14
CA THR A 148 0.24 21.76 7.80
C THR A 148 1.59 21.08 7.58
N TYR A 149 1.57 19.82 7.20
CA TYR A 149 2.75 19.00 6.94
C TYR A 149 2.83 18.63 5.45
N ARG A 150 4.03 18.75 4.87
CA ARG A 150 4.33 18.41 3.45
C ARG A 150 5.25 17.18 3.31
N GLN A 151 5.56 16.55 4.43
CA GLN A 151 6.41 15.37 4.55
C GLN A 151 6.00 14.61 5.81
N CYS A 152 6.51 13.39 5.96
CA CYS A 152 6.30 12.60 7.16
C CYS A 152 6.84 13.32 8.40
N THR A 153 6.15 13.17 9.52
CA THR A 153 6.49 13.83 10.79
C THR A 153 6.52 12.81 11.92
N SER A 154 7.24 13.10 12.99
CA SER A 154 7.16 12.36 14.26
C SER A 154 6.35 13.12 15.31
N ASP A 155 5.79 14.28 14.96
CA ASP A 155 4.97 15.09 15.86
C ASP A 155 3.81 14.27 16.45
N GLY A 156 3.61 14.41 17.76
CA GLY A 156 2.61 13.64 18.51
C GLY A 156 3.04 12.22 18.89
N ARG A 157 4.29 11.79 18.61
CA ARG A 157 4.79 10.45 18.95
C ARG A 157 6.09 10.48 19.75
N GLU A 158 6.14 9.78 20.87
CA GLU A 158 7.31 9.70 21.75
C GLU A 158 8.43 8.81 21.21
N ASP A 159 8.07 7.77 20.46
CA ASP A 159 9.00 6.79 19.87
C ASP A 159 9.73 7.30 18.61
N LYS A 160 9.47 8.55 18.21
CA LYS A 160 10.04 9.25 17.06
C LYS A 160 9.80 8.61 15.69
N LYS A 161 8.95 7.58 15.54
CA LYS A 161 8.71 7.00 14.20
C LYS A 161 7.89 7.96 13.34
N LEU A 162 8.33 8.09 12.09
CA LEU A 162 7.71 8.97 11.10
C LEU A 162 6.37 8.41 10.64
N TRP A 163 5.38 9.28 10.58
CA TRP A 163 4.03 8.98 10.12
C TRP A 163 3.51 10.10 9.22
N CYS A 164 2.43 9.81 8.49
CA CYS A 164 1.71 10.78 7.70
C CYS A 164 0.21 10.51 7.76
N ALA A 165 -0.61 11.53 7.53
CA ALA A 165 -2.02 11.31 7.25
C ALA A 165 -2.20 10.76 5.83
N THR A 166 -3.21 9.93 5.64
CA THR A 166 -3.59 9.41 4.32
C THR A 166 -4.83 10.10 3.76
N THR A 167 -5.18 11.25 4.35
CA THR A 167 -6.20 12.20 3.90
C THR A 167 -5.66 13.62 4.07
N SER A 168 -6.36 14.62 3.52
CA SER A 168 -5.94 16.02 3.62
C SER A 168 -6.01 16.57 5.05
N SER A 169 -6.78 15.95 5.95
CA SER A 169 -6.93 16.39 7.33
C SER A 169 -7.00 15.21 8.29
N TYR A 170 -5.90 14.98 9.02
CA TYR A 170 -5.90 14.02 10.13
C TYR A 170 -6.91 14.43 11.20
N ASP A 171 -7.01 15.73 11.48
CA ASP A 171 -7.89 16.26 12.53
C ASP A 171 -9.38 15.91 12.29
N GLN A 172 -9.77 15.71 11.02
CA GLN A 172 -11.13 15.32 10.64
C GLN A 172 -11.26 13.79 10.52
N ASP A 173 -10.35 13.15 9.78
CA ASP A 173 -10.54 11.77 9.34
C ASP A 173 -9.87 10.75 10.27
N ASN A 174 -8.89 11.19 11.06
CA ASN A 174 -8.03 10.35 11.90
C ASN A 174 -7.38 9.19 11.13
N LYS A 175 -7.10 9.37 9.84
CA LYS A 175 -6.51 8.35 8.95
C LYS A 175 -5.01 8.56 8.77
N TRP A 176 -4.22 7.54 9.13
CA TRP A 176 -2.77 7.61 9.11
C TRP A 176 -2.08 6.25 8.90
N GLY A 177 -0.78 6.33 8.58
CA GLY A 177 0.13 5.20 8.64
C GLY A 177 1.58 5.64 8.84
N PHE A 178 2.46 4.68 9.14
CA PHE A 178 3.89 4.91 9.25
C PHE A 178 4.53 5.04 7.89
N CYS A 179 5.28 6.11 7.69
CA CYS A 179 6.08 6.22 6.48
C CYS A 179 7.18 5.17 6.50
N GLY A 180 7.37 4.49 5.37
CA GLY A 180 8.55 3.65 5.19
C GLY A 180 9.81 4.53 5.17
N ASP A 181 10.77 4.20 6.01
CA ASP A 181 12.18 4.18 5.61
C ASP A 181 12.32 3.34 4.32
N GLN A 182 13.40 3.51 3.53
CA GLN A 182 13.61 2.88 2.20
C GLN A 182 13.41 1.34 2.14
N GLY A 183 13.13 0.73 3.28
CA GLY A 183 12.90 -0.67 3.49
C GLY A 183 14.21 -1.43 3.45
N TYR A 184 14.11 -2.73 3.70
CA TYR A 184 15.23 -3.63 3.58
C TYR A 184 15.02 -4.44 2.30
N SER A 185 16.04 -4.54 1.46
CA SER A 185 15.96 -5.39 0.28
C SER A 185 15.74 -6.83 0.73
N LEU A 186 14.57 -7.40 0.43
CA LEU A 186 14.27 -8.79 0.78
C LEU A 186 15.31 -9.72 0.16
N PHE A 187 15.76 -9.40 -1.05
CA PHE A 187 16.82 -10.15 -1.71
C PHE A 187 18.11 -10.14 -0.91
N LEU A 188 18.58 -8.97 -0.46
CA LEU A 188 19.85 -8.87 0.28
C LEU A 188 19.77 -9.55 1.64
N VAL A 189 18.68 -9.32 2.38
CA VAL A 189 18.52 -9.93 3.70
C VAL A 189 18.32 -11.44 3.58
N ALA A 190 17.50 -11.92 2.63
CA ALA A 190 17.37 -13.36 2.41
C ALA A 190 18.70 -14.00 2.05
N ALA A 191 19.51 -13.36 1.19
CA ALA A 191 20.82 -13.87 0.82
C ALA A 191 21.81 -13.91 2.01
N HIS A 192 21.79 -12.91 2.90
CA HIS A 192 22.53 -12.91 4.17
C HIS A 192 22.11 -14.08 5.07
N GLU A 193 20.80 -14.22 5.32
CA GLU A 193 20.25 -15.29 6.18
C GLU A 193 20.49 -16.69 5.60
N PHE A 194 20.48 -16.84 4.27
CA PHE A 194 20.89 -18.08 3.61
C PHE A 194 22.37 -18.39 3.85
N GLY A 195 23.23 -17.37 3.97
CA GLY A 195 24.63 -17.55 4.37
C GLY A 195 24.75 -18.21 5.74
N HIS A 196 23.98 -17.74 6.73
CA HIS A 196 23.90 -18.38 8.05
C HIS A 196 23.35 -19.80 7.98
N ALA A 197 22.31 -20.04 7.17
CA ALA A 197 21.77 -21.39 6.98
C ALA A 197 22.80 -22.37 6.37
N LEU A 198 23.79 -21.84 5.64
CA LEU A 198 24.92 -22.60 5.09
C LEU A 198 26.13 -22.66 6.05
N GLY A 199 26.03 -22.09 7.25
CA GLY A 199 27.06 -22.14 8.30
C GLY A 199 28.10 -21.02 8.25
N LEU A 200 27.83 -19.92 7.54
CA LEU A 200 28.67 -18.72 7.58
C LEU A 200 28.35 -17.87 8.81
N GLU A 201 29.39 -17.26 9.37
CA GLU A 201 29.30 -16.31 10.48
C GLU A 201 29.43 -14.87 9.97
N HIS A 202 29.01 -13.90 10.78
CA HIS A 202 29.16 -12.48 10.45
C HIS A 202 30.62 -12.12 10.15
N SER A 203 30.83 -11.38 9.07
CA SER A 203 32.13 -10.82 8.70
C SER A 203 32.41 -9.52 9.43
N SER A 204 33.69 -9.21 9.67
CA SER A 204 34.12 -7.90 10.18
C SER A 204 34.29 -6.85 9.08
N PHE A 205 34.16 -7.23 7.81
CA PHE A 205 34.22 -6.32 6.67
C PHE A 205 32.86 -5.67 6.42
N GLN A 206 32.83 -4.34 6.41
CA GLN A 206 31.60 -3.54 6.35
C GLN A 206 30.74 -3.79 5.09
N ASP A 207 31.35 -4.23 3.99
CA ASP A 207 30.66 -4.49 2.70
C ASP A 207 30.40 -5.98 2.44
N ALA A 208 30.71 -6.85 3.41
CA ALA A 208 30.31 -8.25 3.31
C ALA A 208 28.79 -8.37 3.49
N LEU A 209 28.19 -9.23 2.67
CA LEU A 209 26.74 -9.43 2.65
C LEU A 209 26.21 -9.93 3.99
#